data_AF-A0AAW0SX59-F1
#
_entry.id   AF-A0AAW0SX59-F1
#
_cell.length_a   1.000
_cell.length_b   1.000
_cell.length_c   1.000
_cell.angle_alpha   90.00
_cell.angle_beta   90.00
_cell.angle_gamma   90.00
#
_symmetry.space_group_name_H-M   'P 1'
#
loop_
_entity.id
_entity.type
_entity.pdbx_description
1 polymer ?
#
loop_
_entity_poly.entity_id
_entity_poly.type
_entity_poly.pdbx_seq_one_letter_code
_entity_poly.pdbx_strand_id
1 'polypeptide(L)'
;MGVVKQGMGHGDLTLDAYSQVWEECLAQVLFLPSQSKYTRASLASKKDRIESLEKRLEQNRQHMAKQAKIAAKLEKKLKILMGGYQARAASLSASLQDSVNQVETALLEQSTFAFLKQMETVAIPRRLATISEDVARQTDRERELQRRYDLLQRELEGLKVSSNPTSVSAPITSPPLCVTPPIADGNTGEAEERDSGDGGSGVSGGSGGGGREEDEEEEEEDEEDEEEEEEEEMERE
;
A
#
# COMPACT_ATOMS: atom_id res chain seq x y z
N MET A 1 -15.07 57.07 44.94
CA MET A 1 -14.30 55.80 44.93
C MET A 1 -13.01 55.84 45.78
N GLY A 2 -12.37 57.00 46.04
CA GLY A 2 -11.09 57.03 46.80
C GLY A 2 -11.19 56.77 48.31
N VAL A 3 -12.28 57.19 48.97
CA VAL A 3 -12.44 57.10 50.43
C VAL A 3 -12.60 55.65 50.92
N VAL A 4 -13.25 54.80 50.12
CA VAL A 4 -13.43 53.36 50.44
C VAL A 4 -12.13 52.58 50.22
N LYS A 5 -11.40 52.89 49.14
CA LYS A 5 -10.09 52.28 48.83
C LYS A 5 -9.07 52.51 49.95
N GLN A 6 -9.04 53.73 50.49
CA GLN A 6 -8.12 54.11 51.56
C GLN A 6 -8.59 53.63 52.96
N GLY A 7 -9.91 53.55 53.19
CA GLY A 7 -10.47 53.10 54.47
C GLY A 7 -10.46 51.57 54.68
N MET A 8 -10.42 50.78 53.60
CA MET A 8 -10.41 49.31 53.67
C MET A 8 -9.04 48.68 53.36
N GLY A 9 -8.00 49.49 53.11
CA GLY A 9 -6.62 49.01 52.93
C GLY A 9 -6.40 48.12 51.70
N HIS A 10 -7.21 48.28 50.66
CA HIS A 10 -7.05 47.51 49.42
C HIS A 10 -6.21 48.31 48.40
N GLY A 11 -5.14 47.70 47.89
CA GLY A 11 -4.31 48.26 46.81
C GLY A 11 -5.06 48.36 45.48
N ASP A 12 -4.33 48.47 44.36
CA ASP A 12 -4.95 48.32 43.05
C ASP A 12 -5.45 46.88 42.91
N LEU A 13 -6.78 46.70 42.80
CA LEU A 13 -7.39 45.39 42.59
C LEU A 13 -6.95 44.90 41.22
N THR A 14 -6.22 43.79 41.19
CA THR A 14 -5.80 43.17 39.93
C THR A 14 -7.03 42.67 39.18
N LEU A 15 -6.96 42.67 37.85
CA LEU A 15 -8.05 42.17 37.01
C LEU A 15 -8.40 40.72 37.38
N ASP A 16 -7.40 39.92 37.70
CA ASP A 16 -7.57 38.51 38.09
C ASP A 16 -8.37 38.37 39.39
N ALA A 17 -8.11 39.23 40.39
CA ALA A 17 -8.86 39.23 41.64
C ALA A 17 -10.33 39.65 41.44
N TYR A 18 -10.58 40.58 40.52
CA TYR A 18 -11.94 40.95 40.13
C TYR A 18 -12.67 39.79 39.42
N SER A 19 -12.02 39.16 38.44
CA SER A 19 -12.59 38.03 37.69
C SER A 19 -12.96 36.87 38.61
N GLN A 20 -12.09 36.54 39.58
CA GLN A 20 -12.37 35.49 40.54
C GLN A 20 -13.62 35.80 41.39
N VAL A 21 -13.69 36.99 42.00
CA VAL A 21 -14.85 37.37 42.82
C VAL A 21 -16.12 37.46 41.99
N TRP A 22 -16.01 37.92 40.74
CA TRP A 22 -17.10 37.98 39.78
C TRP A 22 -17.64 36.59 39.44
N GLU A 23 -16.77 35.64 39.13
CA GLU A 23 -17.12 34.24 38.87
C GLU A 23 -17.77 33.57 40.09
N GLU A 24 -17.22 33.79 41.28
CA GLU A 24 -17.77 33.28 42.54
C GLU A 24 -19.17 33.87 42.82
N CYS A 25 -19.38 35.16 42.56
CA CYS A 25 -20.69 35.80 42.70
C CYS A 25 -21.69 35.28 41.66
N LEU A 26 -21.28 35.13 40.40
CA LEU A 26 -22.13 34.62 39.32
C LEU A 26 -22.52 33.16 39.54
N ALA A 27 -21.60 32.32 40.04
CA ALA A 27 -21.87 30.92 40.34
C ALA A 27 -22.98 30.75 41.39
N GLN A 28 -23.15 31.74 42.27
CA GLN A 28 -24.19 31.75 43.30
C GLN A 28 -25.55 32.27 42.79
N VAL A 29 -25.62 32.84 41.59
CA VAL A 29 -26.88 33.33 41.01
C VAL A 29 -27.65 32.16 40.40
N LEU A 30 -28.90 32.00 40.83
CA LEU A 30 -29.82 30.96 40.37
C LEU A 30 -31.10 31.61 39.83
N PHE A 31 -31.53 31.19 38.64
CA PHE A 31 -32.80 31.60 38.07
C PHE A 31 -33.93 30.71 38.60
N LEU A 32 -35.00 31.30 39.14
CA LEU A 32 -36.20 30.58 39.56
C LEU A 32 -37.24 30.63 38.43
N PRO A 33 -37.58 29.49 37.81
CA PRO A 33 -38.55 29.46 36.71
C PRO A 33 -39.96 29.90 37.13
N SER A 34 -40.41 29.50 38.32
CA SER A 34 -41.75 29.80 38.85
C SER A 34 -42.04 31.29 39.05
N GLN A 35 -40.99 32.09 39.33
CA GLN A 35 -41.10 33.53 39.58
C GLN A 35 -40.44 34.38 38.49
N SER A 36 -39.77 33.74 37.51
CA SER A 36 -38.98 34.37 36.45
C SER A 36 -37.98 35.41 36.96
N LYS A 37 -37.30 35.11 38.08
CA LYS A 37 -36.36 36.02 38.76
C LYS A 37 -35.06 35.34 39.12
N TYR A 38 -33.98 36.11 39.15
CA TYR A 38 -32.69 35.67 39.66
C TYR A 38 -32.60 35.91 41.16
N THR A 39 -32.13 34.90 41.89
CA THR A 39 -31.88 34.97 43.34
C THR A 39 -30.56 34.30 43.67
N ARG A 40 -30.09 34.43 44.92
CA ARG A 40 -28.93 33.68 45.38
C ARG A 40 -29.35 32.25 45.70
N ALA A 41 -28.54 31.27 45.29
CA ALA A 41 -28.77 29.86 45.55
C ALA A 41 -29.04 29.58 47.04
N SER A 42 -28.36 30.28 47.96
CA SER A 42 -28.53 30.13 49.42
C SER A 42 -29.94 30.48 49.93
N LEU A 43 -30.65 31.39 49.26
CA LEU A 43 -31.98 31.86 49.66
C LEU A 43 -33.12 31.05 49.02
N ALA A 44 -32.82 30.25 48.00
CA ALA A 44 -33.80 29.41 47.31
C ALA A 44 -34.07 28.10 48.07
N SER A 45 -35.34 27.66 48.10
CA SER A 45 -35.74 26.36 48.64
C SER A 45 -35.12 25.21 47.84
N LYS A 46 -34.99 24.04 48.47
CA LYS A 46 -34.50 22.83 47.77
C LYS A 46 -35.37 22.50 46.55
N LYS A 47 -36.69 22.72 46.64
CA LYS A 47 -37.63 22.52 45.53
C LYS A 47 -37.33 23.45 44.35
N ASP A 48 -37.23 24.75 44.61
CA ASP A 48 -36.94 25.75 43.57
C ASP A 48 -35.57 25.54 42.91
N ARG A 49 -34.60 24.99 43.66
CA ARG A 49 -33.30 24.59 43.10
C ARG A 49 -33.42 23.43 42.12
N ILE A 50 -34.25 22.43 42.43
CA ILE A 50 -34.50 21.29 41.54
C ILE A 50 -35.19 21.77 40.26
N GLU A 51 -36.26 22.57 40.38
CA GLU A 51 -36.99 23.12 39.22
C GLU A 51 -36.08 23.97 38.31
N SER A 52 -35.20 24.77 38.90
CA SER A 52 -34.20 25.56 38.15
C SER A 52 -33.22 24.67 37.37
N LEU A 53 -32.70 23.62 38.02
CA LEU A 53 -31.78 22.68 37.38
C LEU A 53 -32.46 21.86 36.28
N GLU A 54 -33.71 21.43 36.49
CA GLU A 54 -34.53 20.76 35.48
C GLU A 54 -34.73 21.65 34.25
N LYS A 55 -35.07 22.94 34.45
CA LYS A 55 -35.23 23.88 33.34
C LYS A 55 -33.93 24.11 32.57
N ARG A 56 -32.80 24.21 33.27
CA ARG A 56 -31.47 24.32 32.65
C ARG A 56 -31.09 23.06 31.87
N LEU A 57 -31.38 21.89 32.41
CA LEU A 57 -31.15 20.61 31.74
C LEU A 57 -31.98 20.54 30.45
N GLU A 58 -33.25 20.91 30.51
CA GLU A 58 -34.14 20.92 29.36
C GLU A 58 -33.66 21.90 28.28
N GLN A 59 -33.25 23.11 28.65
CA GLN A 59 -32.61 24.06 27.73
C GLN A 59 -31.35 23.46 27.08
N ASN A 60 -30.49 22.81 27.86
CA ASN A 60 -29.28 22.17 27.34
C ASN A 60 -29.61 21.04 26.36
N ARG A 61 -30.66 20.24 26.62
CA ARG A 61 -31.15 19.22 25.69
C ARG A 61 -31.62 19.82 24.38
N GLN A 62 -32.40 20.90 24.45
CA GLN A 62 -32.87 21.62 23.26
C GLN A 62 -31.72 22.22 22.47
N HIS A 63 -30.72 22.80 23.15
CA HIS A 63 -29.50 23.29 22.50
C HIS A 63 -28.72 22.15 21.85
N MET A 64 -28.55 21.02 22.53
CA MET A 64 -27.87 19.85 21.98
C MET A 64 -28.58 19.31 20.74
N ALA A 65 -29.90 19.15 20.78
CA ALA A 65 -30.69 18.69 19.64
C ALA A 65 -30.54 19.64 18.44
N LYS A 66 -30.66 20.96 18.66
CA LYS A 66 -30.47 21.97 17.61
C LYS A 66 -29.07 21.93 17.02
N GLN A 67 -28.03 21.86 17.86
CA GLN A 67 -26.64 21.80 17.39
C GLN A 67 -26.34 20.49 16.66
N ALA A 68 -26.89 19.37 17.12
CA ALA A 68 -26.74 18.07 16.45
C ALA A 68 -27.39 18.09 15.06
N LYS A 69 -28.60 18.65 14.92
CA LYS A 69 -29.26 18.83 13.61
C LYS A 69 -28.40 19.68 12.66
N ILE A 70 -27.86 20.81 13.15
CA ILE A 70 -26.98 21.68 12.35
C ILE A 70 -25.69 20.96 11.94
N ALA A 71 -25.07 20.23 12.87
CA ALA A 71 -23.86 19.46 12.59
C ALA A 71 -24.12 18.37 11.53
N ALA A 72 -25.23 17.63 11.65
CA ALA A 72 -25.61 16.62 10.68
C ALA A 72 -25.83 17.21 9.27
N LYS A 73 -26.53 18.36 9.15
CA LYS A 73 -26.70 19.06 7.88
C LYS A 73 -25.36 19.52 7.29
N LEU A 74 -24.45 20.02 8.12
CA LEU A 74 -23.09 20.41 7.69
C LEU A 74 -22.25 19.20 7.27
N GLU A 75 -22.35 18.08 7.99
CA GLU A 75 -21.66 16.83 7.65
C GLU A 75 -22.17 16.24 6.33
N LYS A 76 -23.49 16.19 6.08
CA LYS A 76 -24.09 15.76 4.78
C LYS A 76 -23.55 16.65 3.65
N LYS A 77 -23.53 17.98 3.85
CA LYS A 77 -22.98 18.92 2.87
C LYS A 77 -21.48 18.74 2.62
N LEU A 78 -20.69 18.54 3.67
CA LEU A 78 -19.25 18.29 3.55
C LEU A 78 -18.96 16.95 2.87
N LYS A 79 -19.75 15.91 3.15
CA LYS A 79 -19.64 14.60 2.51
C LYS A 79 -19.89 14.69 1.00
N ILE A 80 -20.92 15.42 0.57
CA ILE A 80 -21.20 15.62 -0.86
C ILE A 80 -20.08 16.45 -1.53
N LEU A 81 -19.68 17.57 -0.91
CA LEU A 81 -18.69 18.47 -1.52
C LEU A 81 -17.26 17.89 -1.53
N MET A 82 -16.86 17.18 -0.47
CA MET A 82 -15.49 16.72 -0.28
C MET A 82 -15.30 15.21 -0.47
N GLY A 83 -16.36 14.40 -0.42
CA GLY A 83 -16.24 12.94 -0.46
C GLY A 83 -15.51 12.43 -1.70
N GLY A 84 -15.85 12.95 -2.88
CA GLY A 84 -15.14 12.62 -4.13
C GLY A 84 -13.67 13.04 -4.11
N TYR A 85 -13.36 14.21 -3.55
CA TYR A 85 -11.98 14.67 -3.40
C TYR A 85 -11.19 13.82 -2.39
N GLN A 86 -11.81 13.39 -1.29
CA GLN A 86 -11.21 12.50 -0.31
C GLN A 86 -10.90 11.12 -0.92
N ALA A 87 -11.83 10.54 -1.68
CA ALA A 87 -11.62 9.27 -2.37
C ALA A 87 -10.48 9.37 -3.39
N ARG A 88 -10.42 10.47 -4.16
CA ARG A 88 -9.33 10.73 -5.11
C ARG A 88 -7.99 10.95 -4.41
N ALA A 89 -7.97 11.65 -3.28
CA ALA A 89 -6.76 11.85 -2.50
C ALA A 89 -6.24 10.51 -1.93
N ALA A 90 -7.14 9.66 -1.43
CA ALA A 90 -6.80 8.34 -0.93
C ALA A 90 -6.23 7.44 -2.03
N SER A 91 -6.87 7.40 -3.22
CA SER A 91 -6.38 6.59 -4.34
C SER A 91 -5.03 7.09 -4.88
N LEU A 92 -4.85 8.41 -4.98
CA LEU A 92 -3.58 9.00 -5.40
C LEU A 92 -2.46 8.72 -4.38
N SER A 93 -2.78 8.77 -3.09
CA SER A 93 -1.83 8.44 -2.03
C SER A 93 -1.40 6.97 -2.08
N ALA A 94 -2.34 6.06 -2.32
CA ALA A 94 -2.04 4.64 -2.51
C ALA A 94 -1.15 4.40 -3.74
N SER A 95 -1.51 4.98 -4.89
CA SER A 95 -0.73 4.86 -6.13
C SER A 95 0.68 5.45 -6.01
N LEU A 96 0.81 6.56 -5.27
CA LEU A 96 2.11 7.14 -4.94
C LEU A 96 2.95 6.17 -4.11
N GLN A 97 2.36 5.57 -3.06
CA GLN A 97 3.06 4.62 -2.21
C GLN A 97 3.51 3.38 -3.00
N ASP A 98 2.66 2.84 -3.89
CA ASP A 98 3.03 1.72 -4.76
C ASP A 98 4.19 2.07 -5.69
N SER A 99 4.17 3.27 -6.27
CA SER A 99 5.26 3.77 -7.13
C SER A 99 6.56 3.92 -6.35
N VAL A 100 6.50 4.40 -5.11
CA VAL A 100 7.68 4.48 -4.22
C VAL A 100 8.24 3.07 -3.96
N ASN A 101 7.40 2.10 -3.61
CA ASN A 101 7.84 0.73 -3.37
C ASN A 101 8.48 0.09 -4.62
N GLN A 102 7.94 0.36 -5.81
CA GLN A 102 8.52 -0.09 -7.08
C GLN A 102 9.88 0.53 -7.34
N VAL A 103 10.05 1.84 -7.08
CA VAL A 103 11.33 2.53 -7.21
C VAL A 103 12.37 1.96 -6.25
N GLU A 104 12.00 1.72 -4.99
CA GLU A 104 12.90 1.12 -4.00
C GLU A 104 13.36 -0.28 -4.42
N THR A 105 12.43 -1.10 -4.90
CA THR A 105 12.72 -2.45 -5.42
C THR A 105 13.66 -2.38 -6.62
N ALA A 106 13.37 -1.52 -7.59
CA ALA A 106 14.20 -1.35 -8.79
C ALA A 106 15.61 -0.82 -8.46
N LEU A 107 15.75 0.05 -7.45
CA LEU A 107 17.06 0.52 -6.98
C LEU A 107 17.87 -0.60 -6.33
N LEU A 108 17.22 -1.44 -5.51
CA LEU A 108 17.86 -2.63 -4.95
C LEU A 108 18.31 -3.57 -6.06
N GLU A 109 17.43 -3.92 -7.00
CA GLU A 109 17.75 -4.75 -8.16
C GLU A 109 18.87 -4.18 -9.01
N GLN A 110 18.86 -2.87 -9.27
CA GLN A 110 19.94 -2.22 -10.01
C GLN A 110 21.29 -2.38 -9.29
N SER A 111 21.31 -2.21 -7.97
CA SER A 111 22.52 -2.36 -7.17
C SER A 111 23.04 -3.81 -7.18
N THR A 112 22.15 -4.80 -7.09
CA THR A 112 22.52 -6.21 -7.11
C THR A 112 23.01 -6.63 -8.49
N PHE A 113 22.33 -6.23 -9.57
CA PHE A 113 22.78 -6.51 -10.94
C PHE A 113 24.09 -5.81 -11.29
N ALA A 114 24.32 -4.59 -10.80
CA ALA A 114 25.59 -3.91 -10.97
C ALA A 114 26.73 -4.69 -10.30
N PHE A 115 26.50 -5.19 -9.08
CA PHE A 115 27.45 -6.03 -8.36
C PHE A 115 27.69 -7.38 -9.06
N LEU A 116 26.63 -8.07 -9.46
CA LEU A 116 26.71 -9.33 -10.22
C LEU A 116 27.46 -9.16 -11.54
N LYS A 117 27.21 -8.06 -12.27
CA LYS A 117 27.93 -7.74 -13.50
C LYS A 117 29.43 -7.60 -13.26
N GLN A 118 29.85 -6.93 -12.18
CA GLN A 118 31.27 -6.80 -11.85
C GLN A 118 31.90 -8.16 -11.55
N MET A 119 31.21 -9.01 -10.77
CA MET A 119 31.67 -10.37 -10.48
C MET A 119 31.80 -11.21 -11.76
N GLU A 120 30.79 -11.16 -12.63
CA GLU A 120 30.76 -11.92 -13.89
C GLU A 120 31.83 -11.46 -14.88
N THR A 121 32.10 -10.15 -14.95
CA THR A 121 33.17 -9.59 -15.77
C THR A 121 34.53 -10.19 -15.42
N VAL A 122 34.76 -10.55 -14.15
CA VAL A 122 35.99 -11.21 -13.69
C VAL A 122 35.91 -12.73 -13.82
N ALA A 123 34.74 -13.33 -13.62
CA ALA A 123 34.54 -14.79 -13.64
C ALA A 123 34.59 -15.39 -15.06
N ILE A 124 34.02 -14.70 -16.06
CA ILE A 124 34.00 -15.16 -17.47
C ILE A 124 35.41 -15.46 -18.02
N PRO A 125 36.40 -14.54 -17.98
CA PRO A 125 37.71 -14.81 -18.56
C PRO A 125 38.45 -15.95 -17.83
N ARG A 126 38.24 -16.11 -16.53
CA ARG A 126 38.79 -17.24 -15.77
C ARG A 126 38.23 -18.57 -16.25
N ARG A 127 36.90 -18.66 -16.40
CA ARG A 127 36.24 -19.87 -16.93
C ARG A 127 36.72 -20.19 -18.35
N LEU A 128 36.83 -19.19 -19.22
CA LEU A 128 37.35 -19.36 -20.58
C LEU A 128 38.80 -19.84 -20.60
N ALA A 129 39.66 -19.31 -19.73
CA ALA A 129 41.05 -19.74 -19.62
C ALA A 129 41.16 -21.21 -19.18
N THR A 130 40.40 -21.62 -18.15
CA THR A 130 40.37 -23.02 -17.69
C THR A 130 39.92 -23.97 -18.80
N ILE A 131 38.84 -23.65 -19.50
CA ILE A 131 38.33 -24.50 -20.59
C ILE A 131 39.33 -24.55 -21.75
N SER A 132 39.95 -23.43 -22.10
CA SER A 132 40.95 -23.38 -23.18
C SER A 132 42.18 -24.21 -22.85
N GLU A 133 42.63 -24.20 -21.59
CA GLU A 133 43.73 -25.03 -21.11
C GLU A 133 43.37 -26.52 -21.18
N ASP A 134 42.16 -26.90 -20.77
CA ASP A 134 41.67 -28.28 -20.85
C ASP A 134 41.56 -28.77 -22.30
N VAL A 135 41.04 -27.93 -23.20
CA VAL A 135 40.97 -28.23 -24.63
C VAL A 135 42.39 -28.40 -25.21
N ALA A 136 43.32 -27.50 -24.89
CA ALA A 136 44.70 -27.60 -25.35
C ALA A 136 45.37 -28.90 -24.88
N ARG A 137 45.20 -29.27 -23.61
CA ARG A 137 45.68 -30.56 -23.06
C ARG A 137 45.11 -31.75 -23.82
N GLN A 138 43.81 -31.72 -24.12
CA GLN A 138 43.14 -32.81 -24.82
C GLN A 138 43.58 -32.91 -26.28
N THR A 139 43.76 -31.77 -26.97
CA THR A 139 44.27 -31.73 -28.34
C THR A 139 45.70 -32.27 -28.42
N ASP A 140 46.57 -31.94 -27.47
CA ASP A 140 47.94 -32.47 -27.45
C ASP A 140 47.96 -33.98 -27.19
N ARG A 141 47.10 -34.47 -26.30
CA ARG A 141 46.92 -35.91 -26.07
C ARG A 141 46.40 -36.64 -27.31
N GLU A 142 45.43 -36.06 -28.01
CA GLU A 142 44.91 -36.61 -29.27
C GLU A 142 46.01 -36.69 -30.34
N ARG A 143 46.78 -35.60 -30.52
CA ARG A 143 47.91 -35.57 -31.45
C ARG A 143 48.94 -36.65 -31.15
N GLU A 144 49.27 -36.89 -29.88
CA GLU A 144 50.19 -37.95 -29.49
C GLU A 144 49.62 -39.35 -29.81
N LEU A 145 48.34 -39.59 -29.51
CA LEU A 145 47.67 -40.85 -29.82
C LEU A 145 47.59 -41.13 -31.33
N GLN A 146 47.27 -40.11 -32.14
CA GLN A 146 47.25 -40.21 -33.60
C GLN A 146 48.65 -40.56 -34.15
N ARG A 147 49.72 -39.90 -33.66
CA ARG A 147 51.10 -40.23 -34.05
C ARG A 147 51.46 -41.68 -33.70
N ARG A 148 51.07 -42.17 -32.53
CA ARG A 148 51.30 -43.56 -32.11
C ARG A 148 50.53 -44.54 -32.99
N TYR A 149 49.28 -44.24 -33.31
CA TYR A 149 48.48 -45.03 -34.23
C TYR A 149 49.14 -45.13 -35.61
N ASP A 150 49.58 -44.00 -36.18
CA ASP A 150 50.27 -43.97 -37.48
C ASP A 150 51.55 -44.82 -37.48
N LEU A 151 52.31 -44.82 -36.37
CA LEU A 151 53.52 -45.66 -36.24
C LEU A 151 53.15 -47.15 -36.21
N LEU A 152 52.19 -47.54 -35.36
CA LEU A 152 51.72 -48.92 -35.26
C LEU A 152 51.10 -49.42 -36.56
N GLN A 153 50.39 -48.56 -37.30
CA GLN A 153 49.82 -48.86 -38.61
C GLN A 153 50.92 -49.23 -39.61
N ARG A 154 52.00 -48.42 -39.67
CA ARG A 154 53.16 -48.69 -40.54
C ARG A 154 53.90 -49.99 -40.17
N GLU A 155 54.07 -50.26 -38.87
CA GLU A 155 54.65 -51.53 -38.41
C GLU A 155 53.79 -52.72 -38.83
N LEU A 156 52.48 -52.63 -38.62
CA LEU A 156 51.52 -53.68 -38.99
C LEU A 156 51.52 -53.93 -40.50
N GLU A 157 51.55 -52.87 -41.32
CA GLU A 157 51.71 -52.97 -42.78
C GLU A 157 53.04 -53.64 -43.17
N GLY A 158 54.15 -53.26 -42.54
CA GLY A 158 55.46 -53.90 -42.76
C GLY A 158 55.45 -55.40 -42.44
N LEU A 159 54.85 -55.79 -41.31
CA LEU A 159 54.70 -57.19 -40.94
C LEU A 159 53.79 -57.95 -41.92
N LYS A 160 52.67 -57.36 -42.36
CA LYS A 160 51.78 -57.95 -43.38
C LYS A 160 52.48 -58.19 -44.71
N VAL A 161 53.35 -57.27 -45.14
CA VAL A 161 54.16 -57.42 -46.36
C VAL A 161 55.18 -58.54 -46.20
N SER A 162 55.79 -58.70 -45.02
CA SER A 162 56.74 -59.80 -44.74
C SER A 162 56.08 -61.19 -44.60
N SER A 163 54.80 -61.23 -44.24
CA SER A 163 54.06 -62.45 -43.89
C SER A 163 53.40 -63.15 -45.10
N ASN A 164 53.51 -62.62 -46.32
CA ASN A 164 52.76 -63.14 -47.47
C ASN A 164 53.65 -63.48 -48.68
N PRO A 165 53.91 -64.77 -48.99
CA PRO A 165 54.18 -65.20 -50.35
C PRO A 165 52.85 -65.57 -51.03
N THR A 166 52.49 -64.81 -52.06
CA THR A 166 51.52 -65.12 -53.13
C THR A 166 50.26 -65.93 -52.77
N SER A 167 49.12 -65.26 -52.65
CA SER A 167 47.83 -65.81 -53.06
C SER A 167 46.84 -64.68 -53.35
N VAL A 168 46.25 -64.76 -54.53
CA VAL A 168 45.29 -63.83 -55.12
C VAL A 168 43.94 -63.96 -54.42
N SER A 169 43.26 -62.86 -54.07
CA SER A 169 41.93 -62.49 -54.62
C SER A 169 41.13 -61.51 -53.73
N ALA A 170 40.51 -60.57 -54.46
CA ALA A 170 39.27 -59.83 -54.24
C ALA A 170 39.24 -58.57 -53.34
N PRO A 171 38.62 -57.47 -53.84
CA PRO A 171 38.47 -56.22 -53.11
C PRO A 171 37.25 -56.30 -52.19
N ILE A 172 37.43 -55.99 -50.91
CA ILE A 172 36.31 -55.64 -50.04
C ILE A 172 36.30 -54.12 -49.94
N THR A 173 35.39 -53.52 -50.71
CA THR A 173 34.88 -52.16 -50.47
C THR A 173 34.57 -52.02 -48.99
N SER A 174 35.41 -51.26 -48.29
CA SER A 174 35.07 -50.74 -46.97
C SER A 174 34.17 -49.52 -47.20
N PRO A 175 32.99 -49.44 -46.56
CA PRO A 175 32.15 -48.25 -46.66
C PRO A 175 32.89 -47.05 -46.06
N PRO A 176 32.59 -45.82 -46.53
CA PRO A 176 33.36 -44.64 -46.15
C PRO A 176 33.25 -44.42 -44.64
N LEU A 177 34.39 -44.07 -44.03
CA LEU A 177 34.43 -43.52 -42.68
C LEU A 177 33.42 -42.37 -42.63
N CYS A 178 32.48 -42.48 -41.69
CA CYS A 178 31.60 -41.40 -41.28
C CYS A 178 32.48 -40.20 -40.92
N VAL A 179 32.58 -39.24 -41.83
CA VAL A 179 32.98 -37.88 -41.53
C VAL A 179 31.84 -37.33 -40.69
N THR A 180 32.05 -37.24 -39.39
CA THR A 180 31.19 -36.40 -38.56
C THR A 180 31.42 -34.95 -39.00
N PRO A 181 30.36 -34.20 -39.32
CA PRO A 181 30.49 -32.81 -39.71
C PRO A 181 31.04 -32.00 -38.52
N PRO A 182 31.69 -30.84 -38.77
CA PRO A 182 32.00 -29.91 -37.70
C PRO A 182 30.67 -29.47 -37.08
N ILE A 183 30.58 -29.57 -35.75
CA ILE A 183 29.46 -29.02 -34.98
C ILE A 183 29.45 -27.52 -35.26
N ALA A 184 28.48 -27.10 -36.07
CA ALA A 184 28.18 -25.70 -36.27
C ALA A 184 27.51 -25.16 -35.00
N ASP A 185 28.18 -24.22 -34.35
CA ASP A 185 27.51 -23.23 -33.52
C ASP A 185 26.44 -22.54 -34.38
N GLY A 186 25.20 -22.50 -33.88
CA GLY A 186 24.15 -21.77 -34.58
C GLY A 186 22.73 -22.08 -34.14
N ASN A 187 22.31 -21.43 -33.04
CA ASN A 187 20.96 -20.89 -32.89
C ASN A 187 19.81 -21.89 -32.72
N THR A 188 19.60 -22.35 -31.49
CA THR A 188 18.26 -22.68 -30.97
C THR A 188 17.83 -21.55 -30.05
N GLY A 189 17.00 -20.65 -30.57
CA GLY A 189 16.14 -19.83 -29.74
C GLY A 189 15.16 -20.74 -29.02
N GLU A 190 15.42 -21.00 -27.74
CA GLU A 190 14.42 -21.51 -26.81
C GLU A 190 13.49 -20.34 -26.45
N ALA A 191 12.36 -20.25 -27.17
CA ALA A 191 11.15 -19.70 -26.59
C ALA A 191 10.56 -20.78 -25.68
N GLU A 192 11.05 -20.86 -24.44
CA GLU A 192 10.31 -21.50 -23.35
C GLU A 192 9.29 -20.50 -22.81
N GLU A 193 8.07 -20.59 -23.34
CA GLU A 193 6.89 -20.10 -22.65
C GLU A 193 6.52 -21.15 -21.59
N ARG A 194 7.02 -20.94 -20.37
CA ARG A 194 6.57 -21.66 -19.16
C ARG A 194 6.01 -20.63 -18.19
N ASP A 195 4.81 -20.13 -18.48
CA ASP A 195 4.00 -19.48 -17.47
C ASP A 195 3.49 -20.55 -16.48
N SER A 196 4.01 -20.48 -15.27
CA SER A 196 3.83 -21.46 -14.21
C SER A 196 2.91 -20.85 -13.16
N GLY A 197 1.62 -21.21 -13.23
CA GLY A 197 0.75 -21.38 -12.06
C GLY A 197 0.54 -20.16 -11.17
N ASP A 198 -0.41 -19.30 -11.57
CA ASP A 198 -1.21 -18.53 -10.62
C ASP A 198 -2.21 -19.47 -9.94
N GLY A 199 -1.86 -19.89 -8.72
CA GLY A 199 -2.73 -20.61 -7.80
C GLY A 199 -2.93 -19.76 -6.55
N GLY A 200 -4.01 -18.98 -6.51
CA GLY A 200 -4.24 -18.05 -5.42
C GLY A 200 -5.69 -17.60 -5.27
N SER A 201 -6.51 -18.48 -4.67
CA SER A 201 -7.73 -18.17 -3.91
C SER A 201 -8.84 -17.36 -4.59
N GLY A 202 -9.92 -18.07 -4.92
CA GLY A 202 -11.23 -17.46 -5.02
C GLY A 202 -11.60 -16.75 -3.72
N VAL A 203 -12.10 -15.52 -3.86
CA VAL A 203 -12.99 -14.92 -2.88
C VAL A 203 -14.25 -14.52 -3.64
N SER A 204 -15.29 -15.29 -3.33
CA SER A 204 -16.70 -15.04 -3.54
C SER A 204 -17.12 -13.62 -3.12
N GLY A 205 -18.05 -13.02 -3.86
CA GLY A 205 -18.88 -11.95 -3.31
C GLY A 205 -19.23 -10.81 -4.27
N GLY A 206 -19.78 -11.13 -5.45
CA GLY A 206 -20.59 -10.15 -6.17
C GLY A 206 -21.94 -10.02 -5.48
N SER A 207 -22.05 -9.10 -4.53
CA SER A 207 -23.31 -8.67 -3.90
C SER A 207 -23.33 -7.15 -3.88
N GLY A 208 -24.46 -6.56 -4.25
CA GLY A 208 -24.73 -5.14 -4.05
C GLY A 208 -24.79 -4.29 -5.32
N GLY A 209 -25.57 -4.71 -6.32
CA GLY A 209 -26.30 -3.74 -7.14
C GLY A 209 -27.56 -3.37 -6.36
N GLY A 210 -27.49 -2.31 -5.57
CA GLY A 210 -28.54 -1.81 -4.69
C GLY A 210 -27.96 -0.60 -3.97
N GLY A 211 -28.33 0.59 -4.42
CA GLY A 211 -27.74 1.86 -3.98
C GLY A 211 -28.10 2.99 -4.94
N ARG A 212 -29.29 2.89 -5.52
CA ARG A 212 -29.88 3.92 -6.37
C ARG A 212 -31.39 4.01 -6.15
N GLU A 213 -32.01 2.91 -5.76
CA GLU A 213 -33.37 2.91 -5.21
C GLU A 213 -33.36 3.39 -3.74
N GLU A 214 -32.38 3.02 -2.90
CA GLU A 214 -32.29 3.51 -1.50
C GLU A 214 -31.95 5.02 -1.40
N ASP A 215 -31.17 5.58 -2.33
CA ASP A 215 -30.89 7.03 -2.38
C ASP A 215 -32.11 7.82 -2.90
N GLU A 216 -32.95 7.22 -3.75
CA GLU A 216 -34.20 7.84 -4.23
C GLU A 216 -35.31 7.76 -3.17
N GLU A 217 -35.39 6.67 -2.40
CA GLU A 217 -36.31 6.54 -1.24
C GLU A 217 -35.92 7.48 -0.08
N GLU A 218 -34.62 7.68 0.20
CA GLU A 218 -34.17 8.69 1.19
C GLU A 218 -34.42 10.14 0.72
N GLU A 219 -34.44 10.41 -0.58
CA GLU A 219 -34.79 11.73 -1.13
C GLU A 219 -36.31 11.99 -1.07
N GLU A 220 -37.17 10.98 -1.25
CA GLU A 220 -38.63 11.10 -1.11
C GLU A 220 -39.07 11.25 0.36
N GLU A 221 -38.43 10.55 1.31
CA GLU A 221 -38.71 10.74 2.75
C GLU A 221 -38.29 12.14 3.26
N ASP A 222 -37.21 12.71 2.70
CA ASP A 222 -36.74 14.07 3.01
C ASP A 222 -37.71 15.17 2.49
N GLU A 223 -38.46 14.93 1.40
CA GLU A 223 -39.51 15.85 0.88
C GLU A 223 -40.79 15.81 1.73
N GLU A 224 -41.20 14.63 2.21
CA GLU A 224 -42.36 14.50 3.11
C GLU A 224 -42.14 15.19 4.46
N ASP A 225 -40.92 15.13 5.02
CA ASP A 225 -40.54 15.83 6.25
C ASP A 225 -40.50 17.37 6.09
N GLU A 226 -40.16 17.88 4.88
CA GLU A 226 -40.22 19.32 4.58
C GLU A 226 -41.67 19.82 4.43
N GLU A 227 -42.57 19.03 3.83
CA GLU A 227 -44.00 19.35 3.75
C GLU A 227 -44.68 19.33 5.13
N GLU A 228 -44.34 18.38 6.02
CA GLU A 228 -44.86 18.35 7.39
C GLU A 228 -44.36 19.54 8.24
N GLU A 229 -43.10 19.98 8.09
CA GLU A 229 -42.60 21.17 8.79
C GLU A 229 -43.27 22.47 8.29
N GLU A 230 -43.61 22.59 6.99
CA GLU A 230 -44.36 23.74 6.44
C GLU A 230 -45.84 23.76 6.90
N GLU A 231 -46.50 22.60 7.00
CA GLU A 231 -47.86 22.50 7.54
C GLU A 231 -47.91 22.85 9.03
N GLU A 232 -46.95 22.36 9.84
CA GLU A 232 -46.87 22.71 11.26
C GLU A 232 -46.54 24.19 11.53
N GLU A 233 -45.82 24.85 10.62
CA GLU A 233 -45.52 26.29 10.72
C GLU A 233 -46.75 27.13 10.34
N MET A 234 -47.53 26.71 9.33
CA MET A 234 -48.81 27.34 8.98
C MET A 234 -49.88 27.20 10.06
N GLU A 235 -49.91 26.10 10.82
CA GLU A 235 -50.86 25.94 11.93
C GLU A 235 -50.51 26.76 13.19
N ARG A 236 -49.29 27.32 13.25
CA ARG A 236 -48.81 28.11 14.40
C ARG A 236 -48.93 29.62 14.23
N GLU A 237 -49.27 30.11 13.04
CA GLU A 237 -49.60 31.53 12.75
C GLU A 237 -51.10 31.84 12.84
#